data_AF-D1YHM4-F1
#
_entry.id   AF-D1YHM4-F1
#
_cell.length_a   1.000
_cell.length_b   1.000
_cell.length_c   1.000
_cell.angle_alpha   90.00
_cell.angle_beta   90.00
_cell.angle_gamma   90.00
#
_symmetry.space_group_name_H-M   'P 1'
#
loop_
_entity.id
_entity.type
_entity.pdbx_description
1 polymer ?
#
loop_
_entity_poly.entity_id
_entity_poly.type
_entity_poly.pdbx_seq_one_letter_code
_entity_poly.pdbx_strand_id
1 'polypeptide(L)'
;MAIELKTGTRGTRSELLYTFTKDFLDENGIKSAGLVHMRPKNDIGYNAVCYAVKTKYGFMCSLDSHDILTYMGDGIWDLRIKEKSDDEKSFE
;
A
#
# COMPACT_ATOMS: atom_id res chain seq x y z
N MET A 1 22.83 8.15 10.90
CA MET A 1 21.92 8.89 10.00
C MET A 1 20.51 8.61 10.45
N ALA A 2 19.71 9.63 10.75
CA ALA A 2 18.28 9.44 10.91
C ALA A 2 17.68 9.24 9.51
N ILE A 3 16.95 8.15 9.30
CA ILE A 3 16.15 7.98 8.09
C ILE A 3 14.94 8.91 8.25
N GLU A 4 14.78 9.85 7.32
CA GLU A 4 13.70 10.84 7.34
C GLU A 4 12.71 10.53 6.23
N LEU A 5 11.41 10.46 6.57
CA LEU A 5 10.33 10.33 5.60
C LEU A 5 9.80 11.72 5.24
N LYS A 6 10.15 12.19 4.04
CA LYS A 6 9.80 13.55 3.59
C LYS A 6 8.40 13.57 2.99
N THR A 7 7.65 14.63 3.26
CA THR A 7 6.36 14.86 2.58
C THR A 7 6.55 14.82 1.07
N GLY A 8 5.68 14.09 0.38
CA GLY A 8 5.77 13.81 -1.05
C GLY A 8 6.54 12.53 -1.40
N THR A 9 7.16 11.83 -0.45
CA THR A 9 7.72 10.50 -0.70
C THR A 9 6.63 9.59 -1.27
N ARG A 10 6.89 9.03 -2.44
CA ARG A 10 5.95 8.21 -3.20
C ARG A 10 6.61 6.92 -3.65
N GLY A 11 5.87 5.83 -3.57
CA GLY A 11 6.30 4.52 -4.07
C GLY A 11 5.18 3.50 -3.98
N THR A 12 5.41 2.34 -4.58
CA THR A 12 4.59 1.16 -4.29
C THR A 12 4.78 0.72 -2.84
N ARG A 13 3.79 0.02 -2.28
CA ARG A 13 3.90 -0.58 -0.95
C ARG A 13 5.14 -1.47 -0.83
N SER A 14 5.45 -2.28 -1.84
CA SER A 14 6.65 -3.14 -1.84
C SER A 14 7.95 -2.34 -1.79
N GLU A 15 8.08 -1.27 -2.56
CA GLU A 15 9.27 -0.40 -2.53
C GLU A 15 9.46 0.25 -1.15
N LEU A 16 8.37 0.70 -0.52
CA LEU A 16 8.44 1.31 0.80
C LEU A 16 8.84 0.29 1.88
N LEU A 17 8.28 -0.92 1.84
CA LEU A 17 8.62 -2.01 2.76
C LEU A 17 10.05 -2.52 2.59
N TYR A 18 10.61 -2.40 1.38
CA TYR A 18 12.02 -2.70 1.11
C TYR A 18 12.96 -1.61 1.63
N THR A 19 12.52 -0.35 1.53
CA THR A 19 13.35 0.82 1.85
C THR A 19 13.41 1.13 3.35
N PHE A 20 12.28 0.96 4.05
CA PHE A 20 12.13 1.34 5.45
C PHE A 20 11.89 0.13 6.35
N THR A 21 12.32 0.22 7.62
CA THR A 21 12.03 -0.83 8.59
C THR A 21 10.54 -0.86 8.92
N LYS A 22 10.05 -2.02 9.35
CA LYS A 22 8.66 -2.19 9.77
C LYS A 22 8.29 -1.20 10.89
N ASP A 23 9.11 -1.11 11.94
CA ASP A 23 8.80 -0.24 13.09
C ASP A 23 8.69 1.23 12.67
N PHE A 24 9.58 1.67 11.77
CA PHE A 24 9.53 3.02 11.22
C PHE A 24 8.25 3.27 10.42
N LEU A 25 7.82 2.31 9.59
CA LEU A 25 6.58 2.43 8.84
C LEU A 25 5.33 2.39 9.75
N ASP A 26 5.34 1.52 10.77
CA ASP A 26 4.26 1.40 11.76
C ASP A 26 4.07 2.74 12.49
N GLU A 27 5.17 3.39 12.91
CA GLU A 27 5.17 4.74 13.51
C GLU A 27 4.69 5.82 12.54
N ASN A 28 4.99 5.66 11.25
CA ASN A 28 4.62 6.59 10.19
C ASN A 28 3.30 6.23 9.48
N GLY A 29 2.47 5.36 10.07
CA GLY A 29 1.09 5.14 9.64
C GLY A 29 0.87 4.06 8.58
N ILE A 30 1.85 3.21 8.29
CA ILE A 30 1.67 1.99 7.49
C ILE A 30 1.94 0.78 8.39
N LYS A 31 0.88 0.03 8.71
CA LYS A 31 0.97 -1.10 9.64
C LYS A 31 0.50 -2.40 9.03
N SER A 32 1.24 -3.49 9.23
CA SER A 32 0.75 -4.82 8.84
C SER A 32 -0.49 -5.21 9.65
N ALA A 33 -1.58 -5.54 8.97
CA ALA A 33 -2.87 -5.86 9.57
C ALA A 33 -3.24 -7.36 9.47
N GLY A 34 -2.36 -8.18 8.88
CA GLY A 34 -2.53 -9.63 8.76
C GLY A 34 -2.83 -10.10 7.34
N LEU A 35 -3.33 -11.34 7.24
CA LEU A 35 -3.73 -11.95 5.96
C LEU A 35 -5.25 -11.82 5.78
N VAL A 36 -5.67 -11.40 4.59
CA VAL A 36 -7.07 -11.37 4.18
C VAL A 36 -7.29 -12.35 3.05
N HIS A 37 -8.40 -13.08 3.11
CA HIS A 37 -8.86 -13.92 2.01
C HIS A 37 -10.03 -13.23 1.33
N MET A 38 -9.83 -12.76 0.10
CA MET A 38 -10.85 -12.09 -0.71
C MET A 38 -11.48 -13.13 -1.63
N ARG A 39 -12.78 -13.41 -1.48
CA ARG A 39 -13.55 -14.24 -2.41
C ARG A 39 -14.55 -13.39 -3.18
N PRO A 40 -14.27 -13.06 -4.45
CA PRO A 40 -15.31 -12.59 -5.35
C PRO A 40 -16.39 -13.66 -5.50
N LYS A 41 -17.65 -13.25 -5.63
CA LYS A 41 -18.81 -14.15 -5.63
C LYS A 41 -18.74 -15.27 -6.69
N ASN A 42 -17.96 -15.06 -7.76
CA ASN A 42 -17.88 -15.94 -8.93
C ASN A 42 -16.43 -16.25 -9.36
N ASP A 43 -15.43 -16.10 -8.48
CA ASP A 43 -14.01 -16.29 -8.85
C ASP A 43 -13.23 -17.06 -7.77
N ILE A 44 -12.09 -17.61 -8.16
CA ILE A 44 -11.12 -18.19 -7.23
C ILE A 44 -10.61 -17.04 -6.35
N GLY A 45 -10.94 -17.12 -5.06
CA GLY A 45 -10.49 -16.10 -4.11
C GLY A 45 -8.96 -16.04 -4.03
N TYR A 46 -8.43 -14.86 -3.69
CA TYR A 46 -6.99 -14.66 -3.50
C TYR A 46 -6.68 -14.29 -2.05
N ASN A 47 -5.48 -14.69 -1.61
CA ASN A 47 -4.93 -14.28 -0.33
C ASN A 47 -4.11 -13.01 -0.53
N ALA A 48 -4.35 -12.01 0.31
CA ALA A 48 -3.63 -10.75 0.31
C ALA A 48 -3.01 -10.49 1.68
N VAL A 49 -1.79 -9.95 1.68
CA VAL A 49 -1.22 -9.37 2.91
C VAL A 49 -1.78 -7.96 3.06
N CYS A 50 -2.55 -7.74 4.13
CA CYS A 50 -3.18 -6.47 4.42
C CYS A 50 -2.20 -5.53 5.13
N TYR A 51 -2.17 -4.28 4.67
CA TYR A 51 -1.60 -3.18 5.42
C TYR A 51 -2.67 -2.13 5.71
N ALA A 52 -2.82 -1.76 6.97
CA ALA A 52 -3.60 -0.61 7.39
C ALA A 52 -2.76 0.66 7.17
N VAL A 53 -3.31 1.60 6.43
CA VAL A 53 -2.68 2.85 6.03
C VAL A 53 -3.47 4.00 6.64
N LYS A 54 -2.83 4.80 7.50
CA LYS A 54 -3.44 5.99 8.09
C LYS A 54 -3.57 7.06 7.00
N THR A 55 -4.79 7.49 6.77
CA THR A 55 -5.13 8.58 5.83
C THR A 55 -5.84 9.71 6.58
N LYS A 56 -6.10 10.83 5.91
CA LYS A 56 -6.90 11.92 6.47
C LYS A 56 -8.35 11.53 6.79
N TYR A 57 -8.83 10.41 6.23
CA TYR A 57 -10.19 9.91 6.42
C TYR A 57 -10.26 8.72 7.40
N GLY A 58 -9.16 8.43 8.11
CA GLY A 58 -9.03 7.22 8.94
C GLY A 58 -8.14 6.17 8.28
N PHE A 59 -8.26 4.92 8.71
CA PHE A 59 -7.45 3.83 8.16
C PHE A 59 -8.08 3.24 6.89
N MET A 60 -7.27 3.07 5.85
CA MET A 60 -7.61 2.34 4.63
C MET A 60 -6.73 1.10 4.51
N CYS A 61 -7.19 0.10 3.75
CA CYS A 61 -6.41 -1.11 3.52
C CYS A 61 -5.68 -1.04 2.18
N SER A 62 -4.37 -1.23 2.19
CA SER A 62 -3.61 -1.63 1.01
C SER A 62 -3.57 -3.15 0.95
N LEU A 63 -4.05 -3.70 -0.16
CA LEU A 63 -4.24 -5.14 -0.39
C LEU A 63 -3.34 -5.66 -1.51
N ASP A 64 -2.84 -4.78 -2.38
CA ASP A 64 -1.88 -5.09 -3.43
C ASP A 64 -0.48 -4.61 -3.02
N SER A 65 0.58 -5.31 -3.41
CA SER A 65 1.96 -4.82 -3.24
C SER A 65 2.29 -3.64 -4.13
N HIS A 66 1.56 -3.48 -5.22
CA HIS A 66 1.74 -2.40 -6.20
C HIS A 66 0.86 -1.17 -5.92
N ASP A 67 0.06 -1.19 -4.86
CA ASP A 67 -0.64 0.00 -4.37
C ASP A 67 0.37 1.14 -4.17
N ILE A 68 0.06 2.29 -4.75
CA ILE A 68 0.88 3.50 -4.71
C ILE A 68 0.51 4.30 -3.47
N LEU A 69 1.51 4.58 -2.65
CA LEU A 69 1.40 5.33 -1.41
C LEU A 69 2.20 6.62 -1.55
N THR A 70 1.58 7.75 -1.21
CA THR A 70 2.25 9.05 -1.13
C THR A 70 2.16 9.60 0.28
N TYR A 71 3.29 9.87 0.92
CA TYR A 71 3.34 10.42 2.27
C TYR A 71 2.96 11.91 2.25
N MET A 72 2.00 12.27 3.09
CA MET A 72 1.43 13.62 3.17
C MET A 72 1.87 14.38 4.44
N GLY A 73 2.69 13.78 5.30
CA GLY A 73 3.07 14.32 6.61
C GLY A 73 2.23 13.73 7.76
N ASP A 74 2.72 13.81 8.99
CA ASP A 74 2.04 13.39 10.22
C ASP A 74 1.48 11.95 10.22
N GLY A 75 2.19 11.04 9.54
CA GLY A 75 1.77 9.66 9.35
C GLY A 75 0.60 9.48 8.38
N ILE A 76 0.20 10.52 7.64
CA ILE A 76 -0.92 10.48 6.69
C ILE A 76 -0.40 10.08 5.32
N TRP A 77 -1.11 9.17 4.66
CA TRP A 77 -0.82 8.72 3.31
C TRP A 77 -2.02 8.89 2.39
N ASP A 78 -1.73 9.19 1.12
CA ASP A 78 -2.66 9.04 0.00
C ASP A 78 -2.42 7.67 -0.65
N LEU A 79 -3.46 6.85 -0.69
CA LEU A 79 -3.43 5.49 -1.25
C LEU A 79 -4.13 5.48 -2.61
N ARG A 80 -3.42 5.05 -3.64
CA ARG A 80 -3.92 4.92 -5.00
C ARG A 80 -3.62 3.52 -5.53
N ILE A 81 -4.56 2.95 -6.25
CA ILE A 81 -4.33 1.71 -6.97
C ILE A 81 -3.46 2.06 -8.19
N LYS A 82 -2.48 1.21 -8.51
CA LYS A 82 -1.74 1.33 -9.76
C LYS A 82 -2.74 1.13 -10.90
N GLU A 83 -2.93 2.14 -11.74
CA GLU A 83 -3.71 1.98 -12.97
C GLU A 83 -3.06 0.86 -13.80
N LYS A 84 -3.85 -0.14 -14.19
CA LYS A 84 -3.38 -1.12 -15.17
C LYS A 84 -3.09 -0.35 -16.46
N SER A 85 -1.85 -0.39 -16.94
CA SER A 85 -1.55 0.05 -18.30
C SER A 85 -2.37 -0.80 -19.26
N ASP A 86 -3.02 -0.18 -20.25
CA ASP A 86 -3.85 -0.84 -21.27
C ASP A 86 -3.09 -1.85 -22.17
N ASP A 87 -1.82 -2.13 -21.90
CA ASP A 87 -0.95 -3.01 -22.69
C ASP A 87 -1.27 -4.52 -22.55
N GLU A 88 -2.23 -4.92 -21.71
CA GLU A 88 -2.71 -6.31 -21.64
C GLU A 88 -3.91 -6.61 -22.57
N LYS A 89 -4.31 -5.67 -23.45
CA LYS A 89 -5.26 -5.94 -24.55
C LYS A 89 -4.54 -6.16 -25.88
N SER A 90 -3.79 -7.24 -26.03
CA SER A 90 -3.41 -7.73 -27.37
C SER A 90 -3.00 -9.20 -27.39
N PHE A 91 -3.91 -10.10 -27.03
CA PHE A 91 -3.94 -11.46 -27.57
C PHE A 91 -5.40 -11.94 -27.64
N GLU A 92 -6.11 -11.51 -28.69
CA GLU A 92 -7.23 -12.25 -29.28
C GLU A 92 -6.75 -12.90 -30.58
#